data_AF-A0A2V8PAP5-F1
#
_entry.id   AF-A0A2V8PAP5-F1
#
_cell.length_a   1.000
_cell.length_b   1.000
_cell.length_c   1.000
_cell.angle_alpha   90.00
_cell.angle_beta   90.00
_cell.angle_gamma   90.00
#
_symmetry.space_group_name_H-M   'P 1'
#
loop_
_entity.id
_entity.type
_entity.pdbx_description
1 polymer ?
#
loop_
_entity_poly.entity_id
_entity_poly.type
_entity_poly.pdbx_seq_one_letter_code
_entity_poly.pdbx_strand_id
1 'polypeptide(L)' 'DGIARSVGTHPVHLARIFRRHHQCTIGEYIRKLRVEFACREISTTDCQLAQIASRSGFCDQSHFSRTFKRVIGITPG' A
#
# COMPACT_ATOMS: atom_id res chain seq x y z
N ASP A 1 -17.42 -3.35 0.99
CA ASP A 1 -17.20 -4.61 1.74
C ASP A 1 -15.75 -4.78 2.16
N GLY A 2 -15.48 -5.39 3.31
CA GLY A 2 -14.11 -5.59 3.83
C GLY A 2 -13.51 -6.95 3.44
N ILE A 3 -12.18 -7.05 3.40
CA ILE A 3 -11.42 -8.25 3.00
C ILE A 3 -11.85 -9.52 3.77
N ALA A 4 -12.26 -9.38 5.03
CA ALA A 4 -12.76 -10.49 5.83
C ALA A 4 -14.07 -11.09 5.29
N ARG A 5 -14.98 -10.23 4.81
CA ARG A 5 -16.26 -10.64 4.23
C ARG A 5 -16.05 -11.36 2.89
N SER A 6 -15.12 -10.90 2.06
CA SER A 6 -14.82 -11.54 0.76
C SER A 6 -14.21 -12.93 0.89
N VAL A 7 -13.62 -13.26 2.04
CA VAL A 7 -13.03 -14.59 2.31
C VAL A 7 -13.83 -15.40 3.35
N GLY A 8 -15.07 -14.98 3.66
CA GLY A 8 -15.98 -15.74 4.52
C GLY A 8 -15.53 -15.89 5.97
N THR A 9 -14.76 -14.94 6.51
CA THR A 9 -14.19 -15.06 7.86
C THR A 9 -14.38 -13.79 8.70
N HIS A 10 -14.18 -13.92 10.02
CA HIS A 10 -14.22 -12.78 10.93
C HIS A 10 -12.94 -11.92 10.80
N PRO A 11 -13.01 -10.58 10.79
CA PRO A 11 -11.84 -9.70 10.62
C PRO A 11 -10.68 -9.98 11.58
N VAL A 12 -10.98 -10.26 12.84
CA VAL A 12 -9.98 -10.58 13.87
C VAL A 12 -9.25 -11.90 13.56
N HIS A 13 -9.99 -12.90 13.08
CA HIS A 13 -9.42 -14.18 12.71
C HIS A 13 -8.50 -14.04 11.49
N LEU A 14 -8.95 -13.32 10.46
CA LEU A 14 -8.15 -13.00 9.29
C LEU A 14 -6.87 -12.26 9.67
N ALA A 15 -6.97 -11.20 10.47
CA ALA A 15 -5.82 -10.41 10.88
C ALA A 15 -4.79 -11.26 11.65
N ARG A 16 -5.25 -12.16 12.52
CA ARG A 16 -4.38 -13.06 13.30
C ARG A 16 -3.65 -14.06 12.41
N ILE A 17 -4.36 -14.72 11.50
CA ILE A 17 -3.75 -15.68 10.56
C ILE A 17 -2.78 -14.95 9.63
N PHE A 18 -3.20 -13.83 9.05
CA PHE A 18 -2.37 -13.04 8.13
C PHE A 18 -1.06 -12.63 8.80
N ARG A 19 -1.12 -12.10 10.03
CA ARG A 19 0.09 -11.70 10.76
C ARG A 19 1.01 -12.88 11.08
N ARG A 20 0.45 -14.06 11.39
CA ARG A 20 1.25 -15.29 11.61
C ARG A 20 2.01 -15.71 10.35
N HIS A 21 1.41 -15.59 9.17
CA HIS A 21 2.04 -16.00 7.91
C HIS A 21 2.97 -14.95 7.31
N HIS A 22 2.58 -13.68 7.34
CA HIS A 22 3.31 -12.59 6.66
C HIS A 22 4.15 -11.72 7.60
N GLN A 23 4.12 -11.99 8.92
CA GLN A 23 4.85 -11.24 9.95
C GLN A 23 4.56 -9.73 9.96
N CYS A 24 3.42 -9.32 9.40
CA CYS A 24 2.95 -7.93 9.36
C CYS A 24 1.43 -7.90 9.34
N THR A 25 0.86 -6.72 9.58
CA THR A 25 -0.58 -6.49 9.42
C THR A 25 -0.98 -6.43 7.95
N ILE A 26 -2.25 -6.73 7.66
CA ILE A 26 -2.82 -6.59 6.31
C ILE A 26 -2.61 -5.17 5.76
N GLY A 27 -2.81 -4.14 6.60
CA GLY A 27 -2.63 -2.75 6.20
C GLY A 27 -1.17 -2.38 5.89
N GLU A 28 -0.19 -2.98 6.58
CA GLU A 28 1.23 -2.81 6.25
C GLU A 28 1.57 -3.47 4.92
N TYR A 29 1.07 -4.69 4.71
CA TYR A 29 1.30 -5.42 3.47
C TYR A 29 0.70 -4.69 2.27
N ILE A 30 -0.55 -4.22 2.37
CA ILE A 30 -1.18 -3.40 1.32
C ILE A 30 -0.36 -2.13 1.06
N ARG A 31 0.10 -1.42 2.11
CA ARG A 31 0.95 -0.23 1.92
C ARG A 31 2.23 -0.56 1.16
N LYS A 32 2.87 -1.70 1.45
CA LYS A 32 4.06 -2.16 0.73
C LYS A 32 3.76 -2.38 -0.76
N LEU A 33 2.70 -3.13 -1.07
CA LEU A 33 2.28 -3.38 -2.46
C LEU A 33 1.96 -2.09 -3.24
N ARG A 34 1.32 -1.12 -2.59
CA ARG A 34 1.03 0.19 -3.20
C ARG A 34 2.31 0.97 -3.51
N VAL A 35 3.29 0.94 -2.62
CA VAL A 35 4.60 1.57 -2.86
C VAL A 35 5.36 0.85 -3.97
N GLU A 36 5.35 -0.49 -4.01
CA GLU A 36 5.97 -1.26 -5.10
C GLU A 36 5.34 -0.94 -6.46
N PHE A 37 4.02 -0.76 -6.51
CA PHE A 37 3.33 -0.29 -7.71
C PHE A 37 3.77 1.12 -8.10
N ALA A 38 3.84 2.05 -7.13
CA ALA A 38 4.31 3.41 -7.38
C ALA A 38 5.75 3.45 -7.91
N CYS A 39 6.65 2.61 -7.39
CA CYS A 39 8.03 2.50 -7.89
C CYS A 39 8.06 2.12 -9.37
N ARG A 40 7.18 1.20 -9.80
CA ARG A 40 7.06 0.84 -11.23
C ARG A 40 6.58 2.03 -12.05
N GLU A 41 5.48 2.67 -11.65
CA GLU A 41 4.94 3.83 -12.39
C GLU A 41 5.94 4.98 -12.51
N ILE A 42 6.69 5.28 -11.45
CA ILE A 42 7.77 6.29 -11.45
C ILE A 42 8.88 5.93 -12.45
N SER A 43 9.18 4.63 -12.60
CA SER A 43 10.27 4.18 -13.46
C SER A 43 9.86 4.00 -14.91
N THR A 44 8.55 3.92 -15.21
CA THR A 44 8.05 3.54 -16.53
C THR A 44 7.14 4.58 -17.18
N THR A 45 6.85 5.69 -16.51
CA THR A 45 5.93 6.73 -17.01
C THR A 45 6.41 8.12 -16.64
N ASP A 46 5.95 9.14 -17.36
CA ASP A 46 6.14 10.56 -17.03
C ASP A 46 4.96 11.15 -16.24
N CYS A 47 4.18 10.30 -15.57
CA CYS A 47 3.00 10.76 -14.82
C CYS A 47 3.41 11.62 -13.61
N GLN A 48 2.61 12.65 -13.31
CA GLN A 48 2.83 13.46 -12.13
C GLN A 48 2.66 12.64 -10.84
N LEU A 49 3.42 12.96 -9.78
CA LEU A 49 3.36 12.24 -8.50
C LEU A 49 1.95 12.21 -7.88
N ALA A 50 1.14 13.26 -8.07
CA ALA A 50 -0.25 13.28 -7.65
C ALA A 50 -1.10 12.20 -8.35
N GLN A 51 -0.85 11.98 -9.65
CA GLN A 51 -1.53 10.95 -10.43
C GLN A 51 -1.04 9.56 -10.02
N ILE A 52 0.27 9.38 -9.82
CA ILE A 52 0.85 8.12 -9.34
C ILE A 52 0.29 7.78 -7.95
N ALA A 53 0.18 8.75 -7.05
CA ALA A 53 -0.43 8.56 -5.73
C ALA A 53 -1.87 8.04 -5.84
N SER A 54 -2.69 8.68 -6.68
CA SER A 54 -4.08 8.27 -6.92
C SER A 54 -4.16 6.85 -7.50
N ARG A 55 -3.38 6.54 -8.55
CA ARG A 55 -3.34 5.19 -9.17
C ARG A 55 -2.86 4.12 -8.20
N SER A 56 -1.93 4.46 -7.31
CA SER A 56 -1.41 3.58 -6.27
C SER A 56 -2.38 3.42 -5.08
N GLY A 57 -3.56 4.07 -5.11
CA GLY A 57 -4.59 3.94 -4.08
C GLY A 57 -4.34 4.79 -2.82
N PHE A 58 -3.55 5.86 -2.93
CA PHE A 58 -3.43 6.88 -1.88
C PHE A 58 -4.49 7.98 -2.06
N CYS A 59 -4.96 8.55 -0.95
CA CYS A 59 -5.94 9.64 -0.96
C CYS A 59 -5.38 10.93 -1.55
N ASP A 60 -4.09 11.18 -1.36
CA ASP A 60 -3.39 12.37 -1.84
C ASP A 60 -1.88 12.14 -1.95
N GLN A 61 -1.20 13.07 -2.61
CA GLN A 61 0.25 13.04 -2.83
C GLN A 61 1.05 13.17 -1.52
N SER A 62 0.56 13.91 -0.52
CA SER A 62 1.28 14.10 0.75
C SER A 62 1.33 12.81 1.56
N HIS A 63 0.20 12.10 1.66
CA HIS A 63 0.11 10.80 2.31
C HIS A 63 0.95 9.75 1.56
N PHE A 64 0.94 9.80 0.23
CA PHE A 64 1.82 8.99 -0.60
C PHE A 64 3.30 9.25 -0.29
N SER A 65 3.79 10.48 -0.39
CA SER A 65 5.21 10.81 -0.18
C SER A 65 5.71 10.42 1.21
N ARG A 66 4.89 10.64 2.27
CA ARG A 66 5.22 10.19 3.64
C ARG A 66 5.32 8.66 3.73
N THR A 67 4.40 7.94 3.10
CA THR A 67 4.40 6.48 3.11
C THR A 67 5.55 5.92 2.28
N PHE A 68 5.80 6.48 1.10
CA PHE A 68 6.91 6.12 0.23
C PHE A 68 8.24 6.30 0.95
N LYS A 69 8.48 7.46 1.57
CA LYS A 69 9.68 7.70 2.38
C LYS A 69 9.85 6.70 3.51
N ARG A 70 8.77 6.36 4.21
CA ARG A 70 8.82 5.36 5.30
C ARG A 70 9.16 3.95 4.80
N VAL A 71 8.77 3.59 3.58
CA VAL A 71 8.99 2.24 3.02
C VAL A 71 10.31 2.14 2.25
N ILE A 72 10.68 3.16 1.48
CA ILE A 72 11.85 3.17 0.58
C ILE A 72 13.05 3.92 1.19
N GLY A 73 12.83 4.82 2.16
CA GLY A 73 13.87 5.61 2.81
C GLY A 73 14.12 6.99 2.19
N ILE A 74 13.68 7.20 0.94
CA ILE A 74 13.80 8.48 0.20
C ILE A 74 12.43 8.96 -0.29
N THR A 75 12.30 10.25 -0.61
CA THR A 75 11.08 10.76 -1.23
C THR A 75 11.05 10.43 -2.73
N PRO A 76 9.87 10.27 -3.35
CA PRO A 76 9.73 10.01 -4.78
C PRO A 76 9.95 11.27 -5.65
N GLY A 77 10.23 12.41 -5.02
CA GLY A 77 10.51 13.72 -5.59
C GLY A 77 10.86 14.71 -4.48
#